data_AF-A0A9E3B370-F1
#
_entry.id   AF-A0A9E3B370-F1
#
_cell.length_a   1.000
_cell.length_b   1.000
_cell.length_c   1.000
_cell.angle_alpha   90.00
_cell.angle_beta   90.00
_cell.angle_gamma   90.00
#
_symmetry.space_group_name_H-M   'P 1'
#
loop_
_entity.id
_entity.type
_entity.pdbx_description
1 polymer ?
#
loop_
_entity_poly.entity_id
_entity_poly.type
_entity_poly.pdbx_seq_one_letter_code
_entity_poly.pdbx_strand_id
1 'polypeptide(L)'
;AISIGQIAIERLRGRKIEAMQWASLALVVVLGGISIATNNPVFAMIKPSVAQAAIGIVMLKPDWMARYLPQIVTDNVSRRALIGWGYVWAALMLALAAANVFVAFNFDAKIWAAYTFFVPLPAKVALFFLQYLWIRSAVRRSIRGRAALQTA
;
A
#
# COMPACT_ATOMS: atom_id res chain seq x y z
N ALA A 1 9.55 -21.01 -19.96
CA ALA A 1 8.67 -21.38 -21.10
C ALA A 1 7.44 -22.20 -20.72
N ILE A 2 7.39 -22.87 -19.56
CA ILE A 2 6.26 -23.74 -19.13
C ILE A 2 5.01 -22.94 -18.70
N SER A 3 5.17 -21.65 -18.37
CA SER A 3 4.09 -20.81 -17.82
C SER A 3 3.03 -20.35 -18.83
N ILE A 4 3.36 -20.30 -20.12
CA ILE A 4 2.44 -19.80 -21.16
C ILE A 4 1.42 -20.88 -21.57
N GLY A 5 1.83 -22.16 -21.54
CA GLY A 5 0.98 -23.29 -21.90
C GLY A 5 -0.14 -23.58 -20.90
N GLN A 6 0.10 -23.38 -19.59
CA GLN A 6 -0.93 -23.64 -18.57
C GLN A 6 -2.07 -22.61 -18.61
N ILE A 7 -1.78 -21.36 -18.98
CA ILE A 7 -2.77 -20.28 -19.06
C ILE A 7 -3.74 -20.51 -20.25
N ALA A 8 -3.26 -21.12 -21.35
CA ALA A 8 -4.08 -21.44 -22.51
C ALA A 8 -5.09 -22.57 -22.21
N ILE A 9 -4.69 -23.58 -21.43
CA ILE A 9 -5.55 -24.72 -21.08
C ILE A 9 -6.62 -24.32 -20.05
N GLU A 10 -6.28 -23.42 -19.11
CA GLU A 10 -7.24 -22.88 -18.14
C GLU A 10 -8.30 -21.96 -18.80
N ARG A 11 -7.97 -21.28 -19.90
CA ARG A 11 -8.91 -20.41 -20.64
C ARG A 11 -10.07 -21.19 -21.30
N LEU A 12 -9.89 -22.49 -21.57
CA LEU A 12 -10.89 -23.36 -22.18
C LEU A 12 -11.91 -23.94 -21.18
N ARG A 13 -11.75 -23.72 -19.86
CA ARG A 13 -12.59 -24.33 -18.80
C ARG A 13 -13.74 -23.47 -18.26
N GLY A 14 -14.07 -22.34 -18.91
CA GLY A 14 -15.38 -21.69 -18.74
C GLY A 14 -15.75 -21.20 -17.33
N ARG A 15 -14.78 -20.82 -16.49
CA ARG A 15 -15.07 -20.23 -15.17
C ARG A 15 -15.26 -18.72 -15.29
N LYS A 16 -16.35 -18.22 -14.70
CA LYS A 16 -16.70 -16.79 -14.61
C LYS A 16 -15.50 -16.02 -14.04
N ILE A 17 -14.88 -15.23 -14.90
CA ILE A 17 -13.66 -14.47 -14.59
C ILE A 17 -14.03 -13.41 -13.56
N GLU A 18 -13.52 -13.56 -12.34
CA GLU A 18 -13.68 -12.60 -11.25
C GLU A 18 -13.23 -11.19 -11.70
N ALA A 19 -13.94 -10.16 -11.24
CA ALA A 19 -13.67 -8.75 -11.55
C ALA A 19 -12.20 -8.34 -11.36
N MET A 20 -11.47 -9.06 -10.49
CA MET A 20 -10.05 -8.88 -10.19
C MET A 20 -9.11 -9.26 -11.35
N GLN A 21 -9.48 -10.22 -12.19
CA GLN A 21 -8.73 -10.58 -13.40
C GLN A 21 -8.96 -9.59 -14.55
N TRP A 22 -10.19 -9.08 -14.69
CA TRP A 22 -10.49 -7.99 -15.63
C TRP A 22 -9.80 -6.70 -15.22
N ALA A 23 -9.72 -6.39 -13.92
CA ALA A 23 -8.95 -5.26 -13.42
C ALA A 23 -7.46 -5.38 -13.74
N SER A 24 -6.89 -6.59 -13.63
CA SER A 24 -5.48 -6.85 -13.97
C SER A 24 -5.23 -6.74 -15.48
N LEU A 25 -6.15 -7.23 -16.31
CA LEU A 25 -6.04 -7.14 -17.77
C LEU A 25 -6.24 -5.70 -18.26
N ALA A 26 -7.21 -4.98 -17.70
CA ALA A 26 -7.42 -3.56 -17.96
C ALA A 26 -6.19 -2.74 -17.54
N LEU A 27 -5.57 -3.07 -16.40
CA LEU A 27 -4.34 -2.42 -15.96
C LEU A 27 -3.20 -2.62 -16.97
N VAL A 28 -2.98 -3.86 -17.44
CA VAL A 28 -1.91 -4.17 -18.41
C VAL A 28 -2.17 -3.52 -19.77
N VAL A 29 -3.41 -3.56 -20.26
CA VAL A 29 -3.79 -2.98 -21.56
C VAL A 29 -3.75 -1.45 -21.52
N VAL A 30 -4.21 -0.82 -20.44
CA VAL A 30 -4.13 0.64 -20.25
C VAL A 30 -2.68 1.08 -20.05
N LEU A 31 -1.90 0.39 -19.20
CA LEU A 31 -0.47 0.72 -19.01
C LEU A 31 0.34 0.51 -20.29
N GLY A 32 0.08 -0.56 -21.04
CA GLY A 32 0.79 -0.91 -22.27
C GLY A 32 0.42 0.02 -23.43
N GLY A 33 -0.88 0.30 -23.61
CA GLY A 33 -1.38 1.19 -24.67
C GLY A 33 -0.91 2.63 -24.51
N ILE A 34 -0.90 3.14 -23.28
CA ILE A 34 -0.38 4.47 -22.94
C ILE A 34 1.13 4.56 -23.17
N SER A 35 1.89 3.50 -22.88
CA SER A 35 3.34 3.46 -23.09
C SER A 35 3.72 3.56 -24.58
N ILE A 36 2.88 3.05 -25.48
CA ILE A 36 3.08 3.12 -26.93
C ILE A 36 2.58 4.47 -27.48
N ALA A 37 1.52 5.04 -26.91
CA ALA A 37 0.84 6.20 -27.47
C ALA A 37 1.56 7.55 -27.29
N THR A 38 2.39 7.74 -26.24
CA THR A 38 2.83 9.11 -25.88
C THR A 38 4.29 9.44 -26.19
N ASN A 39 5.19 8.47 -26.38
CA ASN A 39 6.65 8.71 -26.57
C ASN A 39 7.29 9.67 -25.53
N ASN A 40 6.59 9.92 -24.41
CA ASN A 40 6.93 10.89 -23.38
C ASN A 40 7.21 10.12 -22.07
N PRO A 41 8.44 10.18 -21.54
CA PRO A 41 8.86 9.40 -20.38
C PRO A 41 8.04 9.71 -19.11
N VAL A 42 7.46 10.91 -19.01
CA VAL A 42 6.70 11.37 -17.85
C VAL A 42 5.48 10.50 -17.57
N PHE A 43 4.81 9.97 -18.60
CA PHE A 43 3.62 9.12 -18.39
C PHE A 43 3.98 7.79 -17.72
N ALA A 44 5.14 7.21 -18.07
CA ALA A 44 5.64 6.02 -17.41
C ALA A 44 5.96 6.28 -15.92
N MET A 45 6.47 7.47 -15.61
CA MET A 45 6.92 7.88 -14.27
C MET A 45 5.76 8.19 -13.30
N ILE A 46 4.59 8.58 -13.82
CA ILE A 46 3.38 8.89 -13.00
C ILE A 46 2.60 7.62 -12.62
N LYS A 47 2.73 6.51 -13.36
CA LYS A 47 2.02 5.25 -13.08
C LYS A 47 2.09 4.81 -11.60
N PRO A 48 3.24 4.86 -10.90
CA PRO A 48 3.33 4.54 -9.48
C PRO A 48 2.53 5.50 -8.58
N SER A 49 2.44 6.80 -8.92
CA SER A 49 1.67 7.79 -8.16
C SER A 49 0.19 7.46 -8.15
N VAL A 50 -0.37 7.04 -9.29
CA VAL A 50 -1.80 6.71 -9.38
C VAL A 50 -2.15 5.54 -8.47
N ALA A 51 -1.32 4.49 -8.46
CA ALA A 51 -1.51 3.35 -7.57
C ALA A 51 -1.39 3.75 -6.09
N GLN A 52 -0.38 4.54 -5.74
CA GLN A 52 -0.19 5.00 -4.35
C GLN A 52 -1.32 5.93 -3.88
N ALA A 53 -1.79 6.83 -4.75
CA ALA A 53 -2.91 7.71 -4.48
C ALA A 53 -4.21 6.92 -4.29
N ALA A 54 -4.51 5.98 -5.18
CA ALA A 54 -5.69 5.12 -5.07
C ALA A 54 -5.70 4.33 -3.75
N ILE A 55 -4.57 3.72 -3.39
CA ILE A 55 -4.43 3.01 -2.12
C ILE A 55 -4.60 3.99 -0.95
N GLY A 56 -3.95 5.15 -0.99
CA GLY A 56 -4.08 6.19 0.05
C GLY A 56 -5.52 6.65 0.26
N ILE A 57 -6.30 6.82 -0.82
CA ILE A 57 -7.73 7.17 -0.75
C ILE A 57 -8.54 6.04 -0.10
N VAL A 58 -8.30 4.78 -0.47
CA VAL A 58 -8.99 3.63 0.15
C VAL A 58 -8.66 3.52 1.64
N MET A 59 -7.44 3.86 2.04
CA MET A 59 -7.00 3.88 3.45
C MET A 59 -7.63 4.99 4.29
N LEU A 60 -8.27 5.99 3.67
CA LEU A 60 -9.07 6.98 4.41
C LEU A 60 -10.34 6.37 5.00
N LYS A 61 -10.76 5.18 4.52
CA LYS A 61 -11.87 4.45 5.13
C LYS A 61 -11.50 4.07 6.56
N PRO A 62 -12.29 4.48 7.57
CA PRO A 62 -12.01 4.12 8.95
C PRO A 62 -12.02 2.59 9.11
N ASP A 63 -11.15 2.11 10.00
CA ASP A 63 -11.04 0.69 10.39
C ASP A 63 -10.49 -0.27 9.31
N TRP A 64 -9.94 0.24 8.22
CA TRP A 64 -9.33 -0.62 7.19
C TRP A 64 -8.21 -1.50 7.76
N MET A 65 -7.43 -0.97 8.71
CA MET A 65 -6.25 -1.64 9.27
C MET A 65 -6.60 -2.73 10.30
N ALA A 66 -7.72 -2.63 11.00
CA ALA A 66 -8.08 -3.55 12.08
C ALA A 66 -8.21 -5.01 11.60
N ARG A 67 -8.61 -5.20 10.33
CA ARG A 67 -8.74 -6.52 9.69
C ARG A 67 -7.40 -7.23 9.42
N TYR A 68 -6.32 -6.46 9.37
CA TYR A 68 -4.98 -6.96 9.06
C TYR A 68 -4.10 -7.08 10.31
N LEU A 69 -4.61 -6.70 11.48
CA LEU A 69 -3.89 -6.75 12.74
C LEU A 69 -4.23 -8.04 13.50
N PRO A 70 -3.24 -8.65 14.19
CA PRO A 70 -3.50 -9.78 15.06
C PRO A 70 -4.45 -9.41 16.20
N GLN A 71 -5.23 -10.39 16.67
CA GLN A 71 -6.22 -10.20 17.73
C GLN A 71 -5.62 -9.64 19.04
N ILE A 72 -4.38 -10.03 19.36
CA ILE A 72 -3.66 -9.49 20.52
C ILE A 72 -3.50 -7.96 20.47
N VAL A 73 -3.45 -7.36 19.28
CA VAL A 73 -3.38 -5.90 19.12
C VAL A 73 -4.76 -5.28 19.28
N THR A 74 -5.79 -5.83 18.64
CA THR A 74 -7.16 -5.30 18.70
C THR A 74 -7.75 -5.34 20.10
N ASP A 75 -7.36 -6.32 20.92
CA ASP A 75 -7.86 -6.50 22.29
C ASP A 75 -7.15 -5.62 23.32
N ASN A 76 -6.00 -5.07 22.97
CA ASN A 76 -5.12 -4.32 23.87
C ASN A 76 -4.94 -2.85 23.48
N VAL A 77 -5.21 -2.50 22.22
CA VAL A 77 -5.08 -1.14 21.69
C VAL A 77 -6.47 -0.59 21.36
N SER A 78 -6.72 0.66 21.74
CA SER A 78 -8.01 1.29 21.47
C SER A 78 -8.27 1.41 19.96
N ARG A 79 -9.50 1.15 19.54
CA ARG A 79 -9.93 1.29 18.13
C ARG A 79 -9.63 2.67 17.57
N ARG A 80 -9.79 3.73 18.38
CA ARG A 80 -9.49 5.11 17.99
C ARG A 80 -8.01 5.30 17.65
N ALA A 81 -7.09 4.66 18.39
CA ALA A 81 -5.67 4.73 18.08
C ALA A 81 -5.31 3.97 16.80
N LEU A 82 -5.94 2.81 16.55
CA LEU A 82 -5.76 2.06 15.30
C LEU A 82 -6.28 2.85 14.09
N ILE A 83 -7.42 3.54 14.21
CA ILE A 83 -7.93 4.44 13.17
C ILE A 83 -6.94 5.59 12.92
N GLY A 84 -6.39 6.19 13.99
CA GLY A 84 -5.37 7.23 13.89
C GLY A 84 -4.16 6.79 13.07
N TRP A 85 -3.59 5.61 13.38
CA TRP A 85 -2.50 5.02 12.58
C TRP A 85 -2.90 4.75 11.13
N GLY A 86 -4.14 4.30 10.89
CA GLY A 86 -4.68 4.14 9.54
C GLY A 86 -4.63 5.44 8.73
N TYR A 87 -4.94 6.59 9.35
CA TYR A 87 -4.83 7.90 8.71
C TYR A 87 -3.37 8.35 8.50
N VAL A 88 -2.45 8.02 9.42
CA VAL A 88 -1.02 8.31 9.22
C VAL A 88 -0.50 7.58 7.97
N TRP A 89 -0.89 6.32 7.78
CA TRP A 89 -0.55 5.58 6.56
C TRP A 89 -1.19 6.17 5.29
N ALA A 90 -2.46 6.57 5.37
CA ALA A 90 -3.13 7.23 4.25
C ALA A 90 -2.41 8.54 3.86
N ALA A 91 -2.04 9.36 4.85
CA ALA A 91 -1.29 10.59 4.65
C ALA A 91 0.08 10.32 4.01
N LEU A 92 0.81 9.29 4.47
CA LEU A 92 2.09 8.91 3.88
C LEU A 92 1.92 8.49 2.40
N MET A 93 0.92 7.67 2.10
CA MET A 93 0.69 7.18 0.73
C MET A 93 0.33 8.32 -0.23
N LEU A 94 -0.50 9.27 0.21
CA LEU A 94 -0.84 10.46 -0.56
C LEU A 94 0.36 11.40 -0.72
N ALA A 95 1.16 11.58 0.34
CA ALA A 95 2.38 12.40 0.29
C ALA A 95 3.41 11.82 -0.69
N LEU A 96 3.64 10.50 -0.67
CA LEU A 96 4.54 9.82 -1.61
C LEU A 96 4.02 9.88 -3.06
N ALA A 97 2.70 9.79 -3.25
CA ALA A 97 2.10 9.94 -4.57
C ALA A 97 2.32 11.36 -5.12
N ALA A 98 2.05 12.39 -4.31
CA ALA A 98 2.27 13.79 -4.68
C ALA A 98 3.75 14.09 -4.92
N ALA A 99 4.64 13.59 -4.05
CA ALA A 99 6.08 13.73 -4.22
C ALA A 99 6.58 13.04 -5.50
N ASN A 100 6.07 11.86 -5.85
CA ASN A 100 6.45 11.20 -7.11
C ASN A 100 5.96 11.98 -8.33
N VAL A 101 4.76 12.56 -8.28
CA VAL A 101 4.27 13.45 -9.35
C VAL A 101 5.18 14.66 -9.49
N PHE A 102 5.52 15.31 -8.37
CA PHE A 102 6.43 16.44 -8.35
C PHE A 102 7.79 16.08 -8.95
N VAL A 103 8.36 14.94 -8.56
CA VAL A 103 9.65 14.47 -9.09
C VAL A 103 9.56 14.16 -10.59
N ALA A 104 8.47 13.54 -11.04
CA ALA A 104 8.27 13.17 -12.43
C ALA A 104 8.12 14.38 -13.38
N PHE A 105 7.60 15.51 -12.90
CA PHE A 105 7.44 16.72 -13.72
C PHE A 105 8.63 17.69 -13.66
N ASN A 106 9.45 17.64 -12.61
CA ASN A 106 10.51 18.64 -12.39
C ASN A 106 11.94 18.11 -12.58
N PHE A 107 12.13 16.78 -12.67
CA PHE A 107 13.46 16.17 -12.72
C PHE A 107 13.60 15.11 -13.81
N ASP A 108 14.84 14.85 -14.20
CA ASP A 108 15.18 13.84 -15.21
C ASP A 108 14.98 12.40 -14.72
N ALA A 109 14.89 11.47 -15.67
CA ALA A 109 14.68 10.05 -15.42
C ALA A 109 15.69 9.41 -14.46
N LYS A 110 16.94 9.89 -14.41
CA LYS A 110 17.97 9.41 -13.47
C LYS A 110 17.62 9.75 -12.02
N ILE A 111 17.20 10.99 -11.77
CA ILE A 111 16.83 11.46 -10.42
C ILE A 111 15.54 10.77 -9.98
N TRP A 112 14.58 10.63 -10.88
CA TRP A 112 13.34 9.90 -10.60
C TRP A 112 13.58 8.41 -10.28
N ALA A 113 14.48 7.75 -11.00
CA ALA A 113 14.84 6.36 -10.71
C ALA A 113 15.45 6.26 -9.30
N ALA A 114 16.38 7.15 -8.94
CA ALA A 114 16.93 7.19 -7.58
C ALA A 114 15.83 7.44 -6.53
N TYR A 115 14.97 8.44 -6.74
CA TYR A 115 13.83 8.71 -5.86
C TYR A 115 12.96 7.46 -5.63
N THR A 116 12.63 6.72 -6.71
CA THR A 116 11.73 5.56 -6.66
C THR A 116 12.24 4.46 -5.74
N PHE A 117 13.55 4.26 -5.64
CA PHE A 117 14.15 3.27 -4.76
C PHE A 117 14.41 3.81 -3.34
N PHE A 118 14.93 5.03 -3.23
CA PHE A 118 15.47 5.54 -1.96
C PHE A 118 14.45 6.28 -1.10
N VAL A 119 13.29 6.69 -1.64
CA VAL A 119 12.31 7.47 -0.86
C VAL A 119 11.07 6.64 -0.48
N PRO A 120 10.27 6.08 -1.41
CA PRO A 120 9.01 5.44 -1.04
C PRO A 120 9.19 4.20 -0.16
N LEU A 121 10.17 3.34 -0.46
CA LEU A 121 10.37 2.11 0.29
C LEU A 121 10.91 2.39 1.70
N PRO A 122 12.00 3.17 1.89
CA PRO A 122 12.49 3.50 3.23
C PRO A 122 11.46 4.26 4.07
N ALA A 123 10.67 5.16 3.48
CA ALA A 123 9.63 5.88 4.21
C ALA A 123 8.54 4.94 4.78
N LYS A 124 8.09 3.97 3.98
CA LYS A 124 7.11 2.95 4.44
C LYS A 124 7.70 2.04 5.50
N VAL A 125 8.96 1.62 5.32
CA VAL A 125 9.67 0.79 6.29
C VAL A 125 9.84 1.54 7.61
N ALA A 126 10.25 2.81 7.58
CA ALA A 126 10.36 3.66 8.77
C ALA A 126 9.02 3.79 9.50
N LEU A 127 7.93 4.07 8.77
CA LEU A 127 6.60 4.16 9.38
C LEU A 127 6.16 2.82 9.99
N PHE A 128 6.44 1.71 9.33
CA PHE A 128 6.17 0.37 9.85
C PHE A 128 6.89 0.12 11.18
N PHE A 129 8.19 0.45 11.27
CA PHE A 129 8.94 0.30 12.51
C PHE A 129 8.41 1.21 13.62
N LEU A 130 8.09 2.46 13.32
CA LEU A 130 7.49 3.39 14.29
C LEU A 130 6.17 2.86 14.85
N GLN A 131 5.28 2.40 13.97
CA GLN A 131 4.01 1.79 14.38
C GLN A 131 4.26 0.52 15.20
N TYR A 132 5.18 -0.35 14.77
CA TYR A 132 5.48 -1.60 15.47
C TYR A 132 5.96 -1.35 16.90
N LEU A 133 6.92 -0.43 17.08
CA LEU A 133 7.44 -0.09 18.41
C LEU A 133 6.36 0.53 19.28
N TRP A 134 5.53 1.41 18.71
CA TRP A 134 4.41 2.01 19.42
C TRP A 134 3.40 0.95 19.88
N ILE A 135 2.91 0.08 18.97
CA ILE A 135 1.97 -1.00 19.30
C ILE A 135 2.58 -1.93 20.35
N ARG A 136 3.84 -2.35 20.18
CA ARG A 136 4.54 -3.21 21.13
C ARG A 136 4.57 -2.58 22.53
N SER A 137 4.83 -1.27 22.62
CA SER A 137 4.81 -0.55 23.90
C SER A 137 3.41 -0.44 24.48
N ALA A 138 2.39 -0.18 23.66
CA ALA A 138 0.99 -0.04 24.09
C ALA A 138 0.44 -1.36 24.66
N VAL A 139 0.68 -2.47 23.95
CA VAL A 139 0.25 -3.81 24.39
C VAL A 139 0.97 -4.25 25.67
N ARG A 140 2.26 -3.93 25.82
CA ARG A 140 2.99 -4.23 27.08
C ARG A 140 2.41 -3.46 28.27
N ARG A 141 2.02 -2.21 28.07
CA ARG A 141 1.40 -1.38 29.12
C ARG A 141 0.02 -1.91 29.51
N SER A 142 -0.80 -2.32 28.55
CA SER A 142 -2.13 -2.86 28.84
C SER A 142 -2.06 -4.17 29.63
N ILE A 143 -1.16 -5.08 29.26
CA ILE A 143 -0.99 -6.36 29.95
C ILE A 143 -0.52 -6.14 31.40
N ARG A 144 0.48 -5.27 31.62
CA ARG A 144 0.97 -4.97 32.97
C ARG A 144 -0.09 -4.31 33.85
N GLY A 145 -0.88 -3.39 33.27
CA GLY A 145 -1.98 -2.74 34.00
C GLY A 145 -3.05 -3.73 34.43
N ARG A 146 -3.41 -4.69 33.57
CA ARG A 146 -4.38 -5.75 33.91
C ARG A 146 -3.86 -6.67 35.02
N ALA A 147 -2.58 -7.04 34.99
CA ALA A 147 -1.96 -7.86 36.03
C ALA A 147 -1.98 -7.18 37.41
N ALA A 148 -1.69 -5.87 37.47
CA ALA A 148 -1.71 -5.10 38.71
C ALA A 148 -3.11 -5.00 39.34
N LEU A 149 -4.17 -4.94 38.52
CA LEU A 149 -5.56 -4.92 38.99
C LEU A 149 -6.04 -6.28 39.51
N GLN A 150 -5.38 -7.39 39.14
CA GLN A 150 -5.72 -8.72 39.64
C GLN A 150 -5.05 -9.04 40.98
N THR A 151 -3.99 -8.32 41.33
CA THR A 151 -3.23 -8.47 42.57
C THR A 151 -3.65 -7.50 43.68
N ALA A 152 -4.55 -6.56 43.39
CA ALA A 152 -5.11 -5.58 44.32
C ALA A 152 -6.52 -6.00 44.74
#